data_AF-A0A0G0M4B0-F1
#
_entry.id   AF-A0A0G0M4B0-F1
#
_cell.length_a   1.000
_cell.length_b   1.000
_cell.length_c   1.000
_cell.angle_alpha   90.00
_cell.angle_beta   90.00
_cell.angle_gamma   90.00
#
_symmetry.space_group_name_H-M   'P 1'
#
loop_
_entity.id
_entity.type
_entity.pdbx_description
1 polymer ?
#
loop_
_entity_poly.entity_id
_entity_poly.type
_entity_poly.pdbx_seq_one_letter_code
_entity_poly.pdbx_strand_id
1 'polypeptide(L)'
;MLSSQLISMKPIKQDNPLGCAVACAAFILRITYGESLNLFKNGRNKANSTGFLCKEIIAVLEQIGFKYEYKHVNGKTKKKIRRLNSIVFLRRSKRYPRGHYMVRSANNRWMDPWINFPNKEIEAGYRGRLPERPIYGILEIE
;
A
#
# COMPACT_ATOMS: atom_id res chain seq x y z
N MET A 1 25.33 -17.80 1.83
CA MET A 1 24.88 -16.82 2.84
C MET A 1 24.96 -15.42 2.21
N LEU A 2 23.86 -14.94 1.63
CA LEU A 2 23.79 -13.56 1.16
C LEU A 2 23.45 -12.70 2.38
N SER A 3 24.41 -11.86 2.79
CA SER A 3 24.22 -10.86 3.84
C SER A 3 23.09 -9.93 3.41
N SER A 4 21.93 -10.12 4.05
CA SER A 4 20.75 -9.31 3.88
C SER A 4 20.97 -7.93 4.50
N GLN A 5 21.72 -7.07 3.80
CA GLN A 5 21.48 -5.64 3.91
C GLN A 5 20.04 -5.42 3.44
N LEU A 6 19.15 -5.13 4.38
CA LEU A 6 17.80 -4.66 4.12
C LEU A 6 17.93 -3.32 3.39
N ILE A 7 18.15 -3.36 2.08
CA ILE A 7 18.16 -2.17 1.24
C ILE A 7 16.79 -1.51 1.44
N SER A 8 16.81 -0.35 2.09
CA SER A 8 15.62 0.47 2.24
C SER A 8 15.15 0.83 0.84
N MET A 9 14.08 0.17 0.38
CA MET A 9 13.53 0.41 -0.95
C MET A 9 13.20 1.88 -1.16
N LYS A 10 13.26 2.37 -2.40
CA LYS A 10 12.77 3.71 -2.71
C LYS A 10 11.24 3.74 -2.52
N PRO A 11 10.67 4.73 -1.81
CA PRO A 11 9.22 4.91 -1.76
C PRO A 11 8.64 5.05 -3.17
N ILE A 12 7.50 4.39 -3.42
CA ILE A 12 6.80 4.50 -4.70
C ILE A 12 5.70 5.55 -4.57
N LYS A 13 5.85 6.61 -5.36
CA LYS A 13 4.84 7.66 -5.52
C LYS A 13 3.64 7.14 -6.30
N GLN A 14 2.43 7.52 -5.88
CA GLN A 14 1.26 7.38 -6.74
C GLN A 14 1.23 8.50 -7.79
N ASP A 15 0.99 8.16 -9.05
CA ASP A 15 0.86 9.19 -10.10
C ASP A 15 -0.59 9.61 -10.33
N ASN A 16 -1.56 8.79 -9.92
CA ASN A 16 -2.99 9.12 -10.02
C ASN A 16 -3.59 9.50 -8.65
N PRO A 17 -4.64 10.34 -8.60
CA PRO A 17 -5.24 10.81 -7.34
C PRO A 17 -5.70 9.69 -6.38
N LEU A 18 -6.11 8.53 -6.91
CA LEU A 18 -6.56 7.37 -6.13
C LEU A 18 -5.71 6.12 -6.43
N GLY A 19 -4.43 6.34 -6.71
CA GLY A 19 -3.44 5.32 -7.03
C GLY A 19 -2.70 4.70 -5.84
N CYS A 20 -3.06 5.02 -4.58
CA CYS A 20 -2.32 4.53 -3.41
C CYS A 20 -2.23 3.00 -3.31
N ALA A 21 -3.26 2.29 -3.79
CA ALA A 21 -3.26 0.82 -3.90
C ALA A 21 -2.20 0.31 -4.90
N VAL A 22 -2.10 0.95 -6.07
CA VAL A 22 -1.14 0.62 -7.13
C VAL A 22 0.29 0.83 -6.63
N ALA A 23 0.55 1.95 -5.97
CA ALA A 23 1.87 2.22 -5.40
C ALA A 23 2.28 1.22 -4.30
N CYS A 24 1.32 0.78 -3.46
CA CYS A 24 1.60 -0.26 -2.47
C CYS A 24 1.92 -1.61 -3.12
N ALA A 25 1.17 -2.01 -4.15
CA ALA A 25 1.45 -3.24 -4.90
C ALA A 25 2.81 -3.16 -5.62
N ALA A 26 3.08 -2.05 -6.31
CA ALA A 26 4.37 -1.78 -6.96
C ALA A 26 5.55 -1.91 -5.98
N PHE A 27 5.40 -1.37 -4.77
CA PHE A 27 6.41 -1.44 -3.73
C PHE A 27 6.68 -2.89 -3.27
N ILE A 28 5.66 -3.73 -3.10
CA ILE A 28 5.85 -5.14 -2.74
C ILE A 28 6.50 -5.92 -3.89
N LEU A 29 5.99 -5.72 -5.11
CA LEU A 29 6.43 -6.42 -6.32
C LEU A 29 7.80 -5.94 -6.84
N ARG A 30 8.34 -4.85 -6.29
CA ARG A 30 9.61 -4.23 -6.71
C ARG A 30 9.61 -3.80 -8.18
N ILE A 31 8.47 -3.32 -8.64
CA ILE A 31 8.27 -2.79 -10.00
C ILE A 31 7.90 -1.31 -9.94
N THR A 32 7.85 -0.65 -11.10
CA THR A 32 7.41 0.74 -11.20
C THR A 32 5.90 0.87 -10.96
N TYR A 33 5.46 2.10 -10.64
CA TYR A 33 4.03 2.41 -10.53
C TYR A 33 3.27 2.08 -11.81
N GLY A 34 3.83 2.40 -12.98
CA GLY A 34 3.23 2.14 -14.28
C GLY A 34 3.07 0.66 -14.60
N GLU A 35 4.09 -0.15 -14.31
CA GLU A 35 4.00 -1.61 -14.46
C GLU A 35 2.93 -2.20 -13.55
N SER A 36 2.88 -1.79 -12.28
CA SER A 36 1.85 -2.25 -11.35
C SER A 36 0.45 -1.83 -11.79
N LEU A 37 0.29 -0.60 -12.31
CA LEU A 37 -0.99 -0.09 -12.81
C LEU A 37 -1.59 -0.98 -13.90
N ASN A 38 -0.74 -1.56 -14.76
CA ASN A 38 -1.17 -2.44 -15.85
C ASN A 38 -1.68 -3.81 -15.37
N LEU A 39 -1.32 -4.23 -14.14
CA LEU A 39 -1.81 -5.48 -13.54
C LEU A 39 -3.25 -5.33 -12.99
N PHE A 40 -3.67 -4.09 -12.68
CA PHE A 40 -5.02 -3.84 -12.18
C PHE A 40 -6.04 -3.80 -13.33
N LYS A 41 -7.13 -4.57 -13.18
CA LYS A 41 -8.28 -4.49 -14.09
C LYS A 41 -8.85 -3.06 -14.11
N ASN A 42 -8.99 -2.48 -15.31
CA ASN A 42 -9.38 -1.08 -15.52
C ASN A 42 -8.52 -0.08 -14.73
N GLY A 43 -7.23 -0.40 -14.54
CA GLY A 43 -6.33 0.30 -13.62
C GLY A 43 -6.32 1.81 -13.79
N ARG A 44 -6.08 2.30 -15.02
CA ARG A 44 -6.03 3.74 -15.32
C ARG A 44 -7.33 4.48 -15.00
N ASN A 45 -8.49 3.90 -15.31
CA ASN A 45 -9.77 4.54 -15.04
C ASN A 45 -10.02 4.63 -13.52
N LYS A 46 -9.82 3.52 -12.80
CA LYS A 46 -10.09 3.44 -11.37
C LYS A 46 -9.13 4.28 -10.54
N ALA A 47 -7.84 4.27 -10.87
CA ALA A 47 -6.82 5.06 -10.19
C ALA A 47 -7.09 6.58 -10.29
N ASN A 48 -7.87 7.04 -11.28
CA ASN A 48 -8.28 8.43 -11.43
C ASN A 48 -9.65 8.76 -10.82
N SER A 49 -10.50 7.78 -10.48
CA SER A 49 -11.91 8.02 -10.18
C SER A 49 -12.42 7.40 -8.87
N THR A 50 -12.18 6.10 -8.66
CA THR A 50 -12.78 5.34 -7.54
C THR A 50 -11.75 4.76 -6.56
N GLY A 51 -10.51 4.54 -6.99
CA GLY A 51 -9.54 3.72 -6.28
C GLY A 51 -9.87 2.23 -6.37
N PHE A 52 -9.22 1.44 -5.51
CA PHE A 52 -9.28 -0.02 -5.53
C PHE A 52 -9.67 -0.60 -4.17
N LEU A 53 -10.33 -1.75 -4.21
CA LEU A 53 -10.69 -2.53 -3.02
C LEU A 53 -9.54 -3.45 -2.60
N CYS A 54 -9.54 -3.90 -1.34
CA CYS A 54 -8.52 -4.83 -0.83
C CYS A 54 -8.40 -6.11 -1.69
N LYS A 55 -9.54 -6.67 -2.12
CA LYS A 55 -9.58 -7.87 -2.99
C LYS A 55 -8.88 -7.67 -4.34
N GLU A 56 -8.85 -6.44 -4.85
CA GLU A 56 -8.22 -6.15 -6.14
C GLU A 56 -6.71 -6.05 -6.00
N ILE A 57 -6.23 -5.54 -4.86
CA ILE A 57 -4.80 -5.57 -4.53
C ILE A 57 -4.34 -7.03 -4.37
N ILE A 58 -5.12 -7.86 -3.67
CA ILE A 58 -4.83 -9.29 -3.52
C ILE A 58 -4.77 -9.98 -4.89
N ALA A 59 -5.76 -9.76 -5.75
CA ALA A 59 -5.77 -10.37 -7.09
C ALA A 59 -4.53 -9.98 -7.93
N VAL A 60 -3.98 -8.78 -7.75
CA VAL A 60 -2.73 -8.37 -8.41
C VAL A 60 -1.51 -9.07 -7.81
N LEU A 61 -1.43 -9.18 -6.49
CA LEU A 61 -0.33 -9.88 -5.81
C LEU A 61 -0.33 -11.38 -6.15
N GLU A 62 -1.51 -12.00 -6.23
CA GLU A 62 -1.70 -13.42 -6.56
C GLU A 62 -1.26 -13.77 -7.99
N GLN A 63 -1.39 -12.85 -8.95
CA GLN A 63 -0.88 -13.05 -10.32
C GLN A 63 0.64 -13.35 -10.35
N ILE A 64 1.37 -12.90 -9.33
CA ILE A 64 2.82 -13.07 -9.21
C ILE A 64 3.17 -14.10 -8.12
N GLY A 65 2.19 -14.91 -7.68
CA GLY A 65 2.39 -16.04 -6.77
C GLY A 65 2.38 -15.69 -5.28
N PHE A 66 2.10 -14.43 -4.91
CA PHE A 66 1.94 -14.04 -3.51
C PHE A 66 0.55 -14.38 -2.98
N LYS A 67 0.46 -14.99 -1.81
CA LYS A 67 -0.83 -15.31 -1.16
C LYS A 67 -1.12 -14.30 -0.06
N TYR A 68 -2.23 -13.58 -0.18
CA TYR A 68 -2.61 -12.56 0.79
C TYR A 68 -4.10 -12.72 1.18
N GLU A 69 -4.43 -12.31 2.39
CA GLU A 69 -5.80 -12.16 2.88
C GLU A 69 -6.05 -10.71 3.33
N TYR A 70 -7.30 -10.28 3.38
CA TYR A 70 -7.64 -9.02 4.06
C TYR A 70 -8.52 -9.26 5.28
N LYS A 71 -8.22 -8.56 6.38
CA LYS A 71 -8.91 -8.69 7.67
C LYS A 71 -9.21 -7.33 8.25
N HIS A 72 -10.34 -7.23 8.97
CA HIS A 72 -10.62 -6.05 9.77
C HIS A 72 -9.60 -5.91 10.90
N VAL A 73 -9.15 -4.69 11.17
CA VAL A 73 -8.17 -4.42 12.22
C VAL A 73 -8.84 -4.44 13.58
N ASN A 74 -8.45 -5.40 14.41
CA ASN A 74 -8.84 -5.56 15.81
C ASN A 74 -7.59 -5.84 16.68
N GLY A 75 -7.76 -6.14 17.97
CA GLY A 75 -6.64 -6.41 18.88
C GLY A 75 -5.65 -7.48 18.38
N LYS A 76 -6.15 -8.57 17.77
CA LYS A 76 -5.33 -9.65 17.22
C LYS A 76 -4.62 -9.20 15.93
N THR A 77 -5.37 -8.63 14.99
CA THR A 77 -4.85 -8.20 13.67
C THR A 77 -3.89 -7.01 13.77
N LYS A 78 -4.01 -6.15 14.79
CA LYS A 78 -3.18 -4.95 14.99
C LYS A 78 -1.68 -5.27 15.15
N LYS A 79 -1.34 -6.46 15.67
CA LYS A 79 0.06 -6.93 15.71
C LYS A 79 0.52 -7.39 14.32
N LYS A 80 -0.34 -8.09 13.58
CA LYS A 80 -0.03 -8.64 12.26
C LYS A 80 0.23 -7.57 11.21
N ILE A 81 -0.52 -6.46 11.19
CA ILE A 81 -0.30 -5.36 10.23
C ILE A 81 1.09 -4.72 10.33
N ARG A 82 1.85 -4.96 11.41
CA ARG A 82 3.22 -4.43 11.56
C ARG A 82 4.29 -5.31 10.91
N ARG A 83 3.92 -6.49 10.41
CA ARG A 83 4.81 -7.38 9.65
C ARG A 83 5.18 -6.76 8.32
N LEU A 84 6.37 -7.08 7.82
CA LEU A 84 6.84 -6.67 6.51
C LEU A 84 5.79 -6.96 5.43
N ASN A 85 5.69 -6.08 4.42
CA ASN A 85 4.79 -6.19 3.26
C ASN A 85 3.29 -6.18 3.59
N SER A 86 2.90 -6.00 4.86
CA SER A 86 1.50 -5.75 5.20
C SER A 86 1.03 -4.42 4.62
N ILE A 87 -0.10 -4.41 3.94
CA ILE A 87 -0.76 -3.17 3.49
C ILE A 87 -1.88 -2.86 4.47
N VAL A 88 -2.12 -1.59 4.78
CA VAL A 88 -3.28 -1.16 5.55
C VAL A 88 -4.13 -0.21 4.74
N PHE A 89 -5.46 -0.30 4.92
CA PHE A 89 -6.39 0.73 4.51
C PHE A 89 -6.73 1.60 5.72
N LEU A 90 -6.38 2.88 5.63
CA LEU A 90 -6.75 3.91 6.59
C LEU A 90 -8.18 4.36 6.33
N ARG A 91 -8.96 4.50 7.39
CA ARG A 91 -10.36 4.97 7.30
C ARG A 91 -10.44 6.33 6.60
N ARG A 92 -11.64 6.61 6.07
CA ARG A 92 -11.98 7.95 5.60
C ARG A 92 -11.94 8.95 6.76
N SER A 93 -11.37 10.12 6.54
CA SER A 93 -11.27 11.20 7.50
C SER A 93 -11.24 12.57 6.81
N LYS A 94 -11.18 13.67 7.58
CA LYS A 94 -10.95 15.01 7.01
C LYS A 94 -9.65 15.07 6.20
N ARG A 95 -8.61 14.37 6.67
CA ARG A 95 -7.33 14.27 5.98
C ARG A 95 -7.40 13.38 4.75
N TYR A 96 -8.06 12.23 4.81
CA TYR A 96 -8.20 11.32 3.67
C TYR A 96 -9.68 11.06 3.36
N PRO A 97 -10.36 11.92 2.58
CA PRO A 97 -11.80 11.79 2.33
C PRO A 97 -12.21 10.48 1.64
N ARG A 98 -11.26 9.84 0.94
CA ARG A 98 -11.43 8.55 0.24
C ARG A 98 -10.77 7.36 0.97
N GLY A 99 -10.17 7.60 2.15
CA GLY A 99 -9.27 6.65 2.80
C GLY A 99 -7.90 6.64 2.10
N HIS A 100 -6.98 5.82 2.60
CA HIS A 100 -5.60 5.79 2.09
C HIS A 100 -4.93 4.44 2.31
N TYR A 101 -4.19 3.94 1.32
CA TYR A 101 -3.39 2.74 1.47
C TYR A 101 -1.93 3.09 1.81
N MET A 102 -1.33 2.30 2.71
CA MET A 102 0.08 2.37 3.04
C MET A 102 0.64 0.95 3.23
N VAL A 103 1.92 0.74 2.93
CA VAL A 103 2.57 -0.58 3.07
C VAL A 103 3.70 -0.54 4.09
N ARG A 104 3.85 -1.63 4.84
CA ARG A 104 4.89 -1.80 5.86
C ARG A 104 6.22 -2.19 5.20
N SER A 105 7.25 -1.37 5.41
CA SER A 105 8.58 -1.56 4.83
C SER A 105 9.58 -2.25 5.78
N ALA A 106 10.68 -2.72 5.20
CA ALA A 106 11.78 -3.41 5.88
C ALA A 106 12.41 -2.60 7.03
N ASN A 107 12.48 -1.28 6.90
CA ASN A 107 13.01 -0.37 7.93
C ASN A 107 12.03 -0.07 9.08
N ASN A 108 11.00 -0.89 9.25
CA ASN A 108 9.96 -0.68 10.27
C ASN A 108 9.24 0.68 10.17
N ARG A 109 9.09 1.20 8.95
CA ARG A 109 8.26 2.38 8.64
C ARG A 109 7.10 2.00 7.72
N TRP A 110 6.24 2.96 7.45
CA TRP A 110 5.14 2.84 6.50
C TRP A 110 5.51 3.65 5.27
N MET A 111 5.60 2.99 4.11
CA MET A 111 5.68 3.69 2.84
C MET A 111 4.32 4.37 2.59
N ASP A 112 4.34 5.69 2.52
CA ASP A 112 3.22 6.54 2.15
C ASP A 112 3.39 6.95 0.69
N PRO A 113 2.47 6.55 -0.20
CA PRO A 113 2.57 6.93 -1.62
C PRO A 113 2.24 8.41 -1.88
N TRP A 114 1.70 9.14 -0.89
CA TRP A 114 1.38 10.57 -0.95
C TRP A 114 1.63 11.23 0.43
N ILE A 115 2.90 11.29 0.85
CA ILE A 115 3.30 11.74 2.18
C ILE A 115 2.95 13.22 2.46
N ASN A 116 2.92 14.04 1.42
CA ASN A 116 2.62 15.46 1.46
C ASN A 116 1.15 15.80 1.07
N PHE A 117 0.22 14.83 1.14
CA PHE A 117 -1.21 15.06 0.89
C PHE A 117 -1.75 16.25 1.73
N PRO A 118 -2.52 17.20 1.15
CA PRO A 118 -3.13 17.18 -0.19
C PRO A 118 -2.35 17.93 -1.30
N ASN A 119 -1.04 18.11 -1.19
CA ASN A 119 -0.28 18.84 -2.22
C ASN A 119 -0.43 18.19 -3.61
N LYS A 120 -0.66 19.01 -4.64
CA LYS A 120 -0.78 18.58 -6.04
C LYS A 120 0.52 17.98 -6.57
N GLU A 121 1.66 18.49 -6.13
CA GLU A 121 2.96 17.90 -6.40
C GLU A 121 3.18 16.72 -5.45
N ILE A 122 2.73 15.54 -5.87
CA ILE A 122 2.73 14.36 -5.03
C ILE A 122 4.19 13.95 -4.72
N GLU A 123 4.46 13.62 -3.46
CA GLU A 123 5.69 12.97 -3.01
C GLU A 123 5.37 11.69 -2.25
N ALA A 124 6.23 10.68 -2.39
CA ALA A 124 6.20 9.49 -1.52
C ALA A 124 7.30 9.56 -0.47
N GLY A 125 7.06 8.90 0.67
CA GLY A 125 8.03 8.88 1.75
C GLY A 125 7.72 7.82 2.80
N TYR A 126 8.46 7.87 3.90
CA TYR A 126 8.30 6.94 5.00
C TYR A 126 7.74 7.60 6.25
N ARG A 127 6.71 7.03 6.85
CA ARG A 127 6.18 7.43 8.17
C ARG A 127 6.54 6.44 9.25
N GLY A 128 6.95 6.93 10.42
CA GLY A 128 7.13 6.07 11.60
C GLY A 128 5.80 5.55 12.18
N ARG A 129 4.72 6.32 12.05
CA ARG A 129 3.38 6.01 12.57
C ARG A 129 2.31 6.24 11.50
N LEU A 130 1.21 5.50 11.61
CA LEU A 130 0.05 5.72 10.74
C LEU A 130 -0.63 7.04 11.11
N PRO A 131 -0.93 7.91 10.12
CA PRO A 131 -1.56 9.21 10.36
C PRO A 131 -3.05 9.10 10.71
N GLU A 132 -3.68 7.95 10.41
CA GLU A 132 -5.08 7.67 10.68
C GLU A 132 -5.27 6.23 11.16
N ARG A 133 -6.47 5.92 11.67
CA ARG A 133 -6.82 4.57 12.12
C ARG A 133 -6.89 3.60 10.93
N PRO A 134 -6.10 2.51 10.91
CA PRO A 134 -6.29 1.44 9.94
C PRO A 134 -7.56 0.65 10.29
N ILE A 135 -8.36 0.33 9.27
CA ILE A 135 -9.59 -0.46 9.41
C ILE A 135 -9.50 -1.82 8.73
N TYR A 136 -8.69 -1.92 7.67
CA TYR A 136 -8.32 -3.20 7.06
C TYR A 136 -6.81 -3.36 7.01
N GLY A 137 -6.35 -4.60 7.19
CA GLY A 137 -5.01 -5.03 6.86
C GLY A 137 -5.07 -6.07 5.76
N ILE A 138 -4.22 -5.94 4.75
CA ILE A 138 -3.93 -6.95 3.72
C ILE A 138 -2.62 -7.60 4.14
N LEU A 139 -2.67 -8.88 4.45
CA LEU A 139 -1.64 -9.63 5.16
C LEU A 139 -1.23 -10.83 4.33
N GLU A 140 0.07 -11.05 4.20
CA GLU A 140 0.60 -12.27 3.59
C GLU A 140 0.18 -13.50 4.40
N ILE A 141 -0.24 -14.54 3.70
CA ILE A 141 -0.59 -15.84 4.26
C ILE A 141 0.69 -16.68 4.23
N GLU A 142 1.11 -17.12 5.41
CA GLU A 142 2.19 -18.10 5.59
C GLU A 142 1.75 -19.49 5.12
#